data_AF-A0AA40KZP7-F1
#
_entry.id   AF-A0AA40KZP7-F1
#
_cell.length_a   1.000
_cell.length_b   1.000
_cell.length_c   1.000
_cell.angle_alpha   90.00
_cell.angle_beta   90.00
_cell.angle_gamma   90.00
#
_symmetry.space_group_name_H-M   'P 1'
#
loop_
_entity.id
_entity.type
_entity.pdbx_description
1 polymer ?
#
loop_
_entity_poly.entity_id
_entity_poly.type
_entity_poly.pdbx_seq_one_letter_code
_entity_poly.pdbx_strand_id
1 'polypeptide(L)' 'GFLVNMKLEAVDRRTPSFIRVASVEDVEDHRIKIHFDGWSHVYDFWIDADHPDIHPIGWCSKTGHPLQPP' A
#
# COMPACT_ATOMS: atom_id res chain seq x y z
N GLY A 1 -10.13 -6.47 -9.91
CA GLY A 1 -10.07 -5.69 -8.67
C GLY A 1 -9.02 -6.27 -7.76
N PHE A 2 -8.74 -5.60 -6.65
CA PHE A 2 -7.86 -6.13 -5.61
C PHE A 2 -8.52 -7.33 -4.92
N LEU A 3 -7.69 -8.22 -4.38
CA LEU A 3 -8.09 -9.33 -3.51
C LEU A 3 -7.34 -9.23 -2.18
N VAL A 4 -7.96 -9.70 -1.11
CA VAL A 4 -7.30 -9.84 0.20
C VAL A 4 -6.00 -10.64 0.04
N ASN A 5 -4.96 -10.23 0.76
CA ASN A 5 -3.58 -10.71 0.70
C ASN A 5 -2.77 -10.34 -0.56
N MET A 6 -3.32 -9.59 -1.53
CA MET A 6 -2.49 -9.04 -2.60
C MET A 6 -1.43 -8.10 -2.05
N LYS A 7 -0.21 -8.19 -2.60
CA LYS A 7 0.92 -7.31 -2.28
C LYS A 7 0.94 -6.11 -3.21
N LEU A 8 1.32 -4.95 -2.67
CA LEU A 8 1.44 -3.68 -3.40
C LEU A 8 2.47 -2.77 -2.71
N GLU A 9 2.78 -1.66 -3.37
CA GLU A 9 3.62 -0.59 -2.83
C GLU A 9 2.71 0.62 -2.53
N ALA A 10 2.76 1.16 -1.32
CA ALA A 10 1.87 2.26 -0.90
C ALA A 10 2.63 3.40 -0.22
N VAL A 11 2.20 4.63 -0.50
CA VAL A 11 2.69 5.83 0.20
C VAL A 11 2.24 5.80 1.66
N ASP A 12 3.17 6.05 2.58
CA ASP A 12 2.89 6.22 4.00
C ASP A 12 2.23 7.59 4.25
N ARG A 13 0.93 7.62 4.54
CA ARG A 13 0.19 8.87 4.80
C ARG A 13 0.73 9.69 5.97
N ARG A 14 1.46 9.06 6.91
CA ARG A 14 2.08 9.74 8.06
C ARG A 14 3.47 10.27 7.70
N THR A 15 4.12 9.65 6.72
CA THR A 15 5.45 10.02 6.22
C THR A 15 5.42 10.03 4.68
N PRO A 16 4.81 11.04 4.03
CA PRO A 16 4.52 11.01 2.59
C PRO A 16 5.72 10.84 1.65
N SER A 17 6.94 11.01 2.15
CA SER A 17 8.19 10.74 1.44
C SER A 17 8.53 9.24 1.33
N PHE A 18 7.82 8.37 2.05
CA PHE A 18 8.10 6.94 2.11
C PHE A 18 7.05 6.14 1.35
N ILE A 19 7.53 5.21 0.51
CA ILE A 19 6.73 4.15 -0.08
C ILE A 19 7.15 2.84 0.58
N ARG A 20 6.19 2.06 1.05
CA ARG A 20 6.41 0.84 1.83
C ARG A 20 5.79 -0.37 1.14
N VAL A 21 6.32 -1.55 1.47
CA VAL A 21 5.66 -2.82 1.16
C VAL A 21 4.35 -2.90 1.94
N ALA A 22 3.27 -3.25 1.24
CA ALA A 22 1.96 -3.34 1.83
C ALA A 22 1.15 -4.54 1.30
N SER A 23 0.14 -4.91 2.07
CA SER A 23 -0.85 -5.93 1.76
C SER A 23 -2.26 -5.36 1.78
N VAL A 24 -3.13 -5.92 0.94
CA VAL A 24 -4.58 -5.70 1.04
C VAL A 24 -5.12 -6.54 2.19
N GLU A 25 -5.54 -5.88 3.26
CA GLU A 25 -6.14 -6.51 4.44
C GLU A 25 -7.62 -6.83 4.20
N ASP A 26 -8.32 -5.93 3.51
CA ASP A 26 -9.76 -6.06 3.25
C ASP A 26 -10.17 -5.32 1.97
N VAL A 27 -11.31 -5.69 1.40
CA VAL A 27 -11.84 -5.13 0.14
C VAL A 27 -13.33 -4.82 0.29
N GLU A 28 -13.70 -3.58 0.00
CA GLU A 28 -15.07 -3.11 -0.21
C GLU A 28 -15.25 -2.69 -1.68
N ASP A 29 -16.48 -2.33 -2.09
CA ASP A 29 -16.81 -2.02 -3.49
C ASP A 29 -15.80 -1.10 -4.20
N HIS A 30 -15.43 0.02 -3.58
CA HIS A 30 -14.55 1.03 -4.19
C HIS A 30 -13.28 1.30 -3.39
N ARG A 31 -13.09 0.61 -2.26
CA ARG A 31 -12.00 0.87 -1.33
C ARG A 31 -11.31 -0.42 -0.93
N ILE A 32 -10.03 -0.30 -0.62
CA ILE A 32 -9.24 -1.36 -0.03
C ILE A 32 -8.67 -0.90 1.31
N LYS A 33 -8.51 -1.83 2.23
CA LYS A 33 -7.79 -1.59 3.48
C LYS A 33 -6.34 -1.98 3.29
N ILE A 34 -5.44 -1.03 3.47
CA ILE A 34 -3.99 -1.21 3.33
C ILE A 34 -3.40 -1.55 4.69
N HIS A 35 -2.61 -2.61 4.72
CA HIS A 35 -1.73 -2.99 5.82
C HIS A 35 -0.27 -2.81 5.41
N PHE A 36 0.54 -2.14 6.23
CA PHE A 36 1.99 -2.08 6.01
C PHE A 36 2.66 -3.30 6.63
N ASP A 37 3.37 -4.08 5.80
CA ASP A 37 4.05 -5.29 6.26
C ASP A 37 5.01 -4.98 7.41
N GLY A 38 4.96 -5.74 8.50
CA GLY A 38 5.82 -5.54 9.68
C GLY A 38 5.32 -4.50 10.69
N TRP A 39 4.23 -3.78 10.38
CA TRP A 39 3.66 -2.77 11.26
C TRP A 39 2.43 -3.30 12.02
N SER A 40 2.07 -2.60 13.10
CA SER A 40 0.83 -2.93 13.83
C SER A 40 -0.41 -2.55 13.00
N HIS A 41 -1.43 -3.40 13.04
CA HIS A 41 -2.72 -3.17 12.36
C HIS A 41 -3.45 -1.88 12.78
N VAL A 42 -3.04 -1.24 13.88
CA VAL A 42 -3.56 0.10 14.25
C VAL A 42 -3.22 1.18 13.22
N TYR A 43 -2.25 0.92 12.34
CA TYR A 43 -1.86 1.81 11.26
C TYR A 43 -2.54 1.50 9.93
N ASP A 44 -3.35 0.44 9.87
CA ASP A 44 -4.09 0.10 8.66
C ASP A 44 -5.11 1.19 8.34
N PHE A 45 -5.33 1.44 7.06
CA PHE A 45 -6.26 2.49 6.63
C PHE A 45 -6.99 2.13 5.34
N TRP A 46 -8.18 2.70 5.17
CA TRP A 46 -8.95 2.62 3.94
C TRP A 46 -8.49 3.66 2.92
N ILE A 47 -8.40 3.23 1.66
CA ILE A 47 -8.06 4.05 0.50
C ILE A 47 -8.91 3.62 -0.70
N ASP A 48 -9.23 4.57 -1.57
CA ASP A 48 -9.91 4.28 -2.83
C ASP A 48 -9.02 3.39 -3.71
N ALA A 49 -9.63 2.41 -4.38
CA ALA A 49 -8.91 1.40 -5.14
C ALA A 49 -8.23 1.95 -6.41
N ASP A 50 -8.51 3.20 -6.80
CA ASP A 50 -7.91 3.92 -7.92
C ASP A 50 -7.02 5.10 -7.47
N HIS A 51 -6.76 5.22 -6.17
CA HIS A 51 -5.96 6.32 -5.63
C HIS A 51 -4.52 6.28 -6.19
N PRO A 52 -3.92 7.44 -6.53
CA PRO A 52 -2.57 7.49 -7.11
C PRO A 52 -1.44 7.08 -6.15
N ASP A 53 -1.73 6.79 -4.88
CA ASP A 53 -0.74 6.50 -3.83
C ASP A 53 -0.56 4.99 -3.60
N ILE A 54 -1.28 4.16 -4.37
CA ILE A 54 -1.13 2.71 -4.39
C ILE A 54 -0.57 2.30 -5.75
N HIS A 55 0.44 1.45 -5.71
CA HIS A 55 1.20 1.09 -6.90
C HIS A 55 1.39 -0.42 -6.99
N PRO A 56 1.46 -0.97 -8.22
CA PRO A 56 1.78 -2.38 -8.40
C PRO A 56 3.21 -2.68 -7.94
N ILE A 57 3.45 -3.95 -7.59
CA ILE A 57 4.79 -4.43 -7.22
C ILE A 57 5.82 -4.08 -8.31
N GLY A 58 6.95 -3.54 -7.87
CA GLY A 58 8.07 -3.13 -8.72
C GLY A 58 7.94 -1.70 -9.27
N TRP A 59 6.94 -0.92 -8.87
CA TRP A 59 6.78 0.46 -9.33
C TRP A 59 7.96 1.34 -8.87
N CYS A 60 8.36 1.25 -7.59
CA CYS A 60 9.51 1.96 -7.04
C CYS A 60 10.78 1.67 -7.84
N SER A 61 11.05 0.39 -8.13
CA SER A 61 12.20 -0.01 -8.93
C SER A 61 12.17 0.56 -10.35
N LYS A 62 11.00 0.65 -10.99
CA LYS A 62 10.85 1.15 -12.37
C LYS A 62 11.00 2.68 -12.47
N THR A 63 10.64 3.39 -11.41
CA THR A 63 10.57 4.85 -11.37
C THR A 63 11.76 5.49 -10.64
N GLY A 64 12.58 4.67 -9.97
CA GLY A 64 13.75 5.14 -9.21
C GLY A 64 13.41 5.65 -7.81
N HIS A 65 12.20 5.38 -7.31
CA HIS A 65 11.82 5.70 -5.93
C HIS A 65 12.33 4.64 -4.94
N PRO A 66 12.76 5.04 -3.72
CA PRO A 66 13.19 4.09 -2.70
C PRO A 66 11.99 3.35 -2.10
N LEU A 67 12.04 2.02 -2.10
CA LEU A 67 11.08 1.18 -1.39
C LEU A 67 11.61 0.88 0.03
N GLN A 68 10.81 1.20 1.04
CA GLN A 68 11.14 0.87 2.43
C GLN A 68 10.86 -0.60 2.70
N PRO A 69 11.79 -1.33 3.36
CA PRO A 69 11.55 -2.71 3.79
C PRO A 69 10.49 -2.78 4.90
N PRO A 70 9.90 -3.97 5.13
CA PRO A 70 9.00 -4.25 6.26
C PRO A 70 9.61 -3.92 7.63
#